data_AF-A0A2V5N6M6-F1
#
_entry.id   AF-A0A2V5N6M6-F1
#
_cell.length_a   1.000
_cell.length_b   1.000
_cell.length_c   1.000
_cell.angle_alpha   90.00
_cell.angle_beta   90.00
_cell.angle_gamma   90.00
#
_symmetry.space_group_name_H-M   'P 1'
#
loop_
_entity.id
_entity.type
_entity.pdbx_description
1 polymer ?
#
loop_
_entity_poly.entity_id
_entity_poly.type
_entity_poly.pdbx_seq_one_letter_code
_entity_poly.pdbx_strand_id
1 'polypeptide(L)' 'MIVERLPEVLALPTAEKEILAEELLNQVVLERDKDPGLIELLRQRLDEHRAEPETGVRWEELRDRLLKRRHA' A
#
# COMPACT_ATOMS: atom_id res chain seq x y z
N MET A 1 0.39 -11.89 10.57
CA MET A 1 1.42 -11.02 9.93
C MET A 1 2.81 -11.55 10.29
N ILE A 2 3.87 -11.43 9.46
CA ILE A 2 5.21 -11.98 9.81
C ILE A 2 5.72 -11.42 11.16
N VAL A 3 5.41 -10.16 11.47
CA VAL A 3 5.74 -9.50 12.75
C VAL A 3 5.12 -10.14 14.00
N GLU A 4 4.01 -10.88 13.86
CA GLU A 4 3.35 -11.58 14.99
C GLU A 4 4.05 -12.91 15.37
N ARG A 5 5.10 -13.30 14.64
CA ARG A 5 5.85 -14.55 14.90
C ARG A 5 7.20 -14.31 15.55
N LEU A 6 7.61 -13.06 15.75
CA LEU A 6 8.87 -12.69 16.38
C LEU A 6 8.64 -12.46 17.88
N PRO A 7 9.18 -13.32 18.78
CA PRO A 7 8.96 -13.20 20.22
C PRO A 7 9.37 -11.83 20.78
N GLU A 8 10.42 -11.25 20.22
CA GLU A 8 10.95 -9.95 20.62
C GLU A 8 9.98 -8.81 20.28
N VAL A 9 9.35 -8.87 19.11
CA VAL A 9 8.32 -7.88 18.70
C VAL A 9 7.05 -8.04 19.54
N LEU A 10 6.68 -9.27 19.91
CA LEU A 10 5.52 -9.51 20.77
C LEU A 10 5.71 -8.97 22.19
N ALA A 11 6.94 -9.01 22.70
CA ALA A 11 7.31 -8.51 24.03
C ALA A 11 7.28 -6.97 24.14
N LEU A 12 7.26 -6.25 23.01
CA LEU A 12 7.23 -4.79 23.00
C LEU A 12 5.90 -4.23 23.56
N PRO A 13 5.95 -3.11 24.30
CA PRO A 13 4.77 -2.30 24.60
C PRO A 13 4.04 -1.84 23.32
N THR A 14 2.74 -1.57 23.42
CA THR A 14 1.92 -1.15 22.27
C THR A 14 2.49 0.08 21.56
N ALA A 15 2.93 1.09 22.31
CA ALA A 15 3.52 2.30 21.75
C ALA A 15 4.79 2.01 20.91
N GLU A 16 5.63 1.07 21.35
CA GLU A 16 6.84 0.68 20.62
C GLU A 16 6.52 -0.14 19.36
N LYS A 17 5.44 -0.94 19.40
CA LYS A 17 4.92 -1.65 18.22
C LYS A 17 4.39 -0.69 17.16
N GLU A 18 3.72 0.38 17.59
CA GLU A 18 3.20 1.42 16.69
C GLU A 18 4.33 2.17 16.00
N ILE A 19 5.37 2.57 16.75
CA ILE A 19 6.58 3.20 16.19
C ILE A 19 7.26 2.27 15.19
N LEU A 20 7.47 1.00 15.55
CA LEU A 20 8.09 0.03 14.65
C LEU A 20 7.27 -0.18 13.36
N ALA A 21 5.94 -0.21 13.47
CA ALA A 21 5.06 -0.32 12.31
C ALA A 21 5.16 0.92 11.40
N GLU A 22 5.23 2.12 11.99
CA GLU A 22 5.44 3.37 11.27
C GLU A 22 6.80 3.42 10.56
N GLU A 23 7.88 3.04 11.24
CA GLU A 23 9.23 2.97 10.65
C GLU A 23 9.29 1.98 9.47
N LEU A 24 8.71 0.80 9.64
CA LEU A 24 8.65 -0.21 8.57
C LEU A 24 7.79 0.28 7.39
N LEU A 25 6.66 0.93 7.65
CA LEU A 25 5.83 1.52 6.62
C LEU A 25 6.60 2.60 5.85
N ASN A 26 7.30 3.48 6.56
CA ASN A 26 8.11 4.55 5.97
C ASN A 26 9.28 4.00 5.15
N GLN A 27 9.94 2.91 5.58
CA GLN A 27 10.97 2.25 4.78
C GLN A 27 10.40 1.65 3.49
N VAL A 28 9.24 0.98 3.56
CA VAL A 28 8.58 0.44 2.36
C VAL A 28 8.14 1.56 1.41
N VAL A 29 7.69 2.70 1.94
CA VAL A 29 7.34 3.88 1.15
C VAL A 29 8.60 4.48 0.51
N LEU A 30 9.69 4.64 1.26
CA LEU A 30 10.98 5.16 0.76
C LEU A 30 11.64 4.26 -0.30
N GLU A 31 11.39 2.95 -0.26
CA GLU A 31 11.83 2.01 -1.30
C GLU A 31 10.88 2.00 -2.51
N ARG A 32 9.58 2.19 -2.32
CA ARG A 32 8.60 2.33 -3.40
C ARG A 32 8.67 3.67 -4.13
N ASP A 33 9.11 4.74 -3.47
CA ASP A 33 9.29 6.07 -4.04
C ASP A 33 10.50 6.20 -4.98
N LYS A 34 11.19 5.09 -5.30
CA LYS A 34 12.40 5.08 -6.14
C LYS A 34 12.21 4.50 -7.55
N ASP A 35 11.00 4.31 -8.02
CA ASP A 35 10.76 4.06 -9.45
C ASP A 35 10.18 5.32 -10.13
N PRO A 36 11.03 6.16 -10.73
CA PRO A 36 10.59 7.31 -11.51
C PRO A 36 9.56 6.95 -12.60
N GLY A 37 9.68 5.75 -13.18
CA GLY A 37 8.76 5.25 -14.20
C GLY A 37 7.36 4.96 -13.63
N LEU A 38 7.28 4.46 -12.39
CA LEU A 38 6.00 4.25 -11.71
C LEU A 38 5.30 5.58 -11.39
N ILE A 39 6.06 6.60 -10.96
CA ILE A 39 5.51 7.94 -10.68
C ILE A 39 4.99 8.60 -11.95
N GLU A 40 5.76 8.53 -13.05
CA GLU A 40 5.33 9.02 -14.38
C GLU A 40 4.05 8.31 -14.84
N LEU A 41 4.00 6.98 -14.70
CA LEU A 41 2.83 6.18 -15.06
C LEU A 41 1.59 6.58 -14.24
N LEU A 42 1.75 6.80 -12.93
CA LEU A 42 0.66 7.23 -12.06
C LEU A 42 0.14 8.63 -12.43
N ARG A 43 1.04 9.55 -12.78
CA ARG A 43 0.67 10.89 -13.27
C ARG A 43 -0.10 10.81 -14.58
N GLN A 44 0.40 10.04 -15.55
CA GLN A 44 -0.28 9.82 -16.81
C GLN A 44 -1.69 9.25 -16.60
N ARG A 45 -1.84 8.21 -15.77
CA ARG A 45 -3.15 7.63 -15.46
C ARG A 45 -4.10 8.59 -14.77
N LEU A 46 -3.58 9.47 -13.91
CA LEU A 46 -4.37 10.51 -13.26
C LEU A 46 -4.90 11.52 -14.27
N ASP A 47 -4.07 11.94 -15.24
CA ASP A 47 -4.48 12.88 -16.27
C ASP A 47 -5.46 12.25 -17.27
N GLU A 48 -5.27 10.98 -17.65
CA GLU A 48 -6.25 10.20 -18.43
C GLU A 48 -7.61 10.11 -17.70
N HIS A 49 -7.60 9.83 -16.39
CA HIS A 49 -8.84 9.79 -15.60
C HIS A 49 -9.51 11.17 -15.48
N ARG A 50 -8.75 12.27 -15.42
CA ARG A 50 -9.32 13.62 -15.43
C ARG A 50 -9.97 13.97 -16.76
N ALA A 51 -9.40 13.51 -17.86
CA ALA A 51 -9.97 13.70 -19.20
C ALA A 51 -11.22 12.84 -19.40
N GLU A 52 -11.24 11.62 -18.85
CA GLU A 52 -12.34 10.67 -18.98
C GLU A 52 -12.68 10.02 -17.62
N PRO A 53 -13.45 10.71 -16.74
CA PRO A 53 -13.72 10.25 -15.38
C PRO A 53 -14.43 8.90 -15.30
N GLU A 54 -15.23 8.58 -16.32
CA GLU A 54 -16.00 7.33 -16.43
C GLU A 54 -15.11 6.09 -16.63
N THR A 55 -13.83 6.26 -16.99
CA THR A 55 -12.89 5.15 -17.24
C THR A 55 -12.20 4.63 -15.98
N GLY A 56 -12.31 5.38 -14.87
CA GLY A 56 -11.78 4.97 -13.58
C GLY A 56 -12.67 3.94 -12.88
N VAL A 57 -12.06 2.91 -12.31
CA VAL A 57 -12.78 1.97 -11.44
C VAL A 57 -12.85 2.57 -10.05
N ARG A 58 -14.04 2.55 -9.43
CA ARG A 58 -14.21 3.01 -8.04
C ARG A 58 -13.35 2.17 -7.09
N TRP A 59 -12.83 2.79 -6.05
CA TRP A 59 -11.95 2.15 -5.08
C TRP A 59 -12.57 0.89 -4.46
N GLU A 60 -13.87 0.95 -4.16
CA GLU A 60 -14.63 -0.16 -3.58
C GLU A 60 -14.65 -1.37 -4.53
N GLU A 61 -14.84 -1.13 -5.82
CA GLU A 61 -14.86 -2.18 -6.84
C GLU A 61 -13.46 -2.77 -7.06
N LEU A 62 -12.42 -1.94 -7.08
CA LEU A 62 -11.03 -2.40 -7.19
C LEU A 62 -10.64 -3.26 -5.97
N ARG A 63 -10.96 -2.79 -4.76
CA ARG A 63 -10.72 -3.51 -3.50
C ARG A 63 -11.39 -4.87 -3.52
N ASP A 64 -12.66 -4.95 -3.90
CA ASP A 64 -13.41 -6.19 -3.91
C ASP A 64 -12.86 -7.19 -4.94
N ARG A 65 -12.37 -6.72 -6.10
CA ARG A 65 -11.68 -7.55 -7.11
C ARG A 65 -10.35 -8.11 -6.57
N LEU A 66 -9.55 -7.30 -5.88
CA LEU A 66 -8.28 -7.73 -5.29
C LEU A 66 -8.49 -8.73 -4.15
N LEU A 67 -9.50 -8.53 -3.31
CA LEU A 67 -9.87 -9.45 -2.25
C LEU A 67 -10.38 -10.78 -2.82
N LYS A 68 -11.20 -10.77 -3.87
CA LYS A 68 -11.66 -11.99 -4.55
C LYS A 68 -10.52 -12.78 -5.19
N ARG A 69 -9.54 -12.11 -5.80
CA ARG A 69 -8.35 -12.78 -6.38
C ARG A 69 -7.44 -13.46 -5.36
N ARG A 70 -7.52 -13.08 -4.08
CA ARG A 70 -6.70 -13.69 -3.01
C ARG A 70 -7.33 -14.95 -2.40
N HIS A 71 -8.58 -15.26 -2.78
CA HIS A 71 -9.34 -16.43 -2.33
C HIS A 71 -9.67 -17.42 -3.46
N ALA A 72 -9.09 -17.24 -4.64
CA ALA A 72 -9.13 -18.16 -5.78
C ALA A 72 -7.74 -18.78 -5.98
#